data_AF-A0A662S4Z1-F1
#
_entry.id   AF-A0A662S4Z1-F1
#
_cell.length_a   1.000
_cell.length_b   1.000
_cell.length_c   1.000
_cell.angle_alpha   90.00
_cell.angle_beta   90.00
_cell.angle_gamma   90.00
#
_symmetry.space_group_name_H-M   'P 1'
#
loop_
_entity.id
_entity.type
_entity.pdbx_description
1 polymer ?
#
loop_
_entity_poly.entity_id
_entity_poly.type
_entity_poly.pdbx_seq_one_letter_code
_entity_poly.pdbx_strand_id
1 'polypeptide(L)'
;GQVASQTLHNLEIESRCLEKPILRPLIGMDKEEIVKIAKEIGTYEISISHGIRCPFVPKRPKTRGKWNEFIKVVRKVGEDELLEVC
;
A
#
# COMPACT_ATOMS: atom_id res chain seq x y z
N GLY A 1 6.51 -8.25 6.99
CA GLY A 1 5.76 -7.36 6.07
C GLY A 1 5.64 -8.05 4.73
N GLN A 2 4.46 -8.01 4.10
CA GLN A 2 4.21 -8.83 2.91
C GLN A 2 4.90 -8.29 1.65
N VAL A 3 4.89 -6.96 1.44
CA VAL A 3 5.55 -6.29 0.31
C VAL A 3 6.27 -5.02 0.77
N ALA A 4 7.19 -4.51 -0.06
CA ALA A 4 8.00 -3.34 0.27
C ALA A 4 7.20 -2.06 0.55
N SER A 5 6.04 -1.89 -0.10
CA SER A 5 5.13 -0.77 0.17
C SER A 5 4.42 -0.89 1.53
N GLN A 6 4.28 -2.09 2.09
CA GLN A 6 3.51 -2.34 3.31
C GLN A 6 4.41 -2.51 4.54
N THR A 7 5.31 -1.55 4.75
CA THR A 7 6.03 -1.41 6.02
C THR A 7 5.31 -0.39 6.90
N LEU A 8 5.54 -0.43 8.22
CA LEU A 8 4.92 0.53 9.15
C LEU A 8 5.16 1.98 8.73
N HIS A 9 6.39 2.31 8.29
CA HIS A 9 6.73 3.66 7.83
C HIS A 9 5.96 4.10 6.58
N ASN A 10 5.77 3.19 5.63
CA ASN A 10 5.05 3.52 4.40
C ASN A 10 3.54 3.59 4.65
N LEU A 11 3.00 2.67 5.45
CA LEU A 11 1.59 2.68 5.84
C LEU A 11 1.23 3.94 6.65
N GLU A 12 2.13 4.42 7.51
CA GLU A 12 1.98 5.69 8.23
C GLU A 12 1.83 6.85 7.25
N ILE A 13 2.73 6.95 6.26
CA ILE A 13 2.69 8.01 5.23
C ILE A 13 1.41 7.92 4.39
N GLU A 14 1.02 6.73 3.94
CA GLU A 14 -0.20 6.50 3.16
C GLU A 14 -1.47 6.84 3.94
N SER A 15 -1.47 6.66 5.27
CA SER A 15 -2.63 6.93 6.11
C SER A 15 -2.75 8.39 6.55
N ARG A 16 -1.67 9.17 6.45
CA ARG A 16 -1.59 10.50 7.07
C ARG A 16 -2.55 11.52 6.47
N CYS A 17 -2.83 11.41 5.18
CA CYS A 17 -3.69 12.33 4.43
C CYS A 17 -5.14 11.84 4.31
N LEU A 18 -5.54 10.89 5.16
CA LEU A 18 -6.86 10.29 5.13
C LEU A 18 -7.61 10.65 6.40
N GLU A 19 -8.72 11.36 6.26
CA GLU A 19 -9.56 11.75 7.41
C GLU A 19 -10.26 10.56 8.08
N LYS A 20 -10.48 9.49 7.31
CA LYS A 20 -11.21 8.30 7.77
C LYS A 20 -10.24 7.22 8.25
N PRO A 21 -10.62 6.44 9.28
CA PRO A 21 -9.79 5.33 9.74
C PRO A 21 -9.67 4.25 8.65
N ILE A 22 -8.45 3.78 8.43
CA ILE A 22 -8.16 2.70 7.47
C ILE A 22 -8.05 1.37 8.20
N LEU A 23 -9.10 0.57 8.08
CA LEU A 23 -9.12 -0.80 8.58
C LEU A 23 -8.26 -1.68 7.68
N ARG A 24 -7.32 -2.41 8.27
CA ARG A 24 -6.44 -3.37 7.57
C ARG A 24 -6.62 -4.76 8.19
N PRO A 25 -7.71 -5.49 7.88
CA PRO A 25 -8.05 -6.75 8.56
C PRO A 25 -6.96 -7.82 8.48
N LEU A 26 -6.16 -7.79 7.42
CA LEU A 26 -5.11 -8.78 7.16
C LEU A 26 -3.74 -8.37 7.72
N ILE A 27 -3.63 -7.25 8.46
CA ILE A 27 -2.33 -6.66 8.85
C ILE A 27 -1.46 -7.58 9.72
N GLY A 28 -2.11 -8.47 10.49
CA GLY A 28 -1.45 -9.45 11.35
C GLY A 28 -1.36 -10.86 10.76
N MET A 29 -1.86 -11.07 9.54
CA MET A 29 -1.95 -12.40 8.93
C MET A 29 -0.75 -12.67 8.03
N ASP A 30 -0.30 -13.92 8.04
CA ASP A 30 0.63 -14.40 7.02
C ASP A 30 -0.09 -14.71 5.70
N LYS A 31 0.70 -15.05 4.68
CA LYS A 31 0.17 -15.30 3.34
C LYS A 31 -0.62 -16.61 3.27
N GLU A 32 -0.24 -17.62 4.03
CA GLU A 32 -0.89 -18.94 4.00
C GLU A 32 -2.28 -18.86 4.63
N GLU A 33 -2.43 -18.11 5.73
CA GLU A 33 -3.72 -17.84 6.36
C GLU A 33 -4.66 -17.12 5.40
N ILE A 34 -4.18 -16.08 4.70
CA ILE A 34 -4.98 -15.34 3.71
C ILE A 34 -5.39 -16.24 2.55
N VAL A 35 -4.47 -17.06 2.03
CA VAL A 35 -4.77 -18.01 0.94
C VAL A 35 -5.80 -19.06 1.38
N LYS A 36 -5.71 -19.54 2.62
CA LYS A 36 -6.67 -20.49 3.18
C LYS A 36 -8.08 -19.89 3.20
N ILE A 37 -8.23 -18.68 3.75
CA ILE A 37 -9.53 -17.96 3.76
C ILE A 37 -10.01 -17.74 2.33
N ALA A 38 -9.14 -17.30 1.41
CA ALA A 38 -9.49 -17.04 0.03
C ALA A 38 -10.04 -18.29 -0.69
N LYS A 39 -9.51 -19.49 -0.36
CA LYS A 39 -10.03 -20.77 -0.85
C LYS A 39 -11.36 -21.13 -0.21
N GLU A 40 -11.50 -20.95 1.10
CA GLU A 40 -12.75 -21.21 1.84
C GLU A 40 -13.93 -20.38 1.31
N ILE A 41 -13.69 -19.11 0.95
CA ILE A 41 -14.72 -18.21 0.39
C ILE A 41 -14.81 -18.25 -1.15
N GLY A 42 -14.04 -19.11 -1.82
CA GLY A 42 -14.10 -19.32 -3.27
C GLY A 42 -13.49 -18.21 -4.15
N THR A 43 -12.67 -17.31 -3.59
CA THR A 43 -12.04 -16.18 -4.31
C THR A 43 -10.65 -16.45 -4.86
N TYR A 44 -10.01 -17.54 -4.42
CA TYR A 44 -8.61 -17.82 -4.71
C TYR A 44 -8.31 -17.92 -6.21
N GLU A 45 -9.07 -18.74 -6.96
CA GLU A 45 -8.80 -19.01 -8.38
C GLU A 45 -8.90 -17.75 -9.26
N ILE A 46 -9.89 -16.89 -8.98
CA ILE A 46 -10.05 -15.62 -9.70
C ILE A 46 -8.89 -14.68 -9.38
N SER A 47 -8.46 -14.63 -8.12
CA SER A 47 -7.40 -13.72 -7.64
C SER A 47 -6.01 -14.03 -8.17
N ILE A 48 -5.74 -15.28 -8.55
CA ILE A 48 -4.45 -15.70 -9.12
C ILE A 48 -4.41 -15.69 -10.66
N SER A 49 -5.54 -15.35 -11.31
CA SER A 49 -5.61 -15.27 -12.77
C SER A 49 -4.67 -14.17 -13.31
N HIS A 50 -4.29 -14.27 -14.60
CA HIS A 50 -3.32 -13.36 -15.20
C HIS A 50 -3.85 -11.91 -15.26
N GLY A 51 -3.44 -11.09 -14.29
CA GLY A 51 -3.74 -9.67 -14.24
C GLY A 51 -2.85 -8.80 -15.13
N ILE A 52 -3.29 -7.57 -15.36
CA ILE A 52 -2.51 -6.53 -16.04
C ILE A 52 -1.33 -6.14 -15.14
N ARG A 53 -0.11 -6.21 -15.67
CA ARG A 53 1.08 -5.74 -14.96
C ARG A 53 1.13 -4.21 -15.01
N CYS A 54 1.32 -3.57 -13.86
CA CYS A 54 1.57 -2.14 -13.80
C CYS A 54 2.96 -1.83 -14.39
N PRO A 55 3.07 -0.97 -15.42
CA PRO A 55 4.36 -0.62 -16.02
C PRO A 55 5.21 0.31 -15.14
N PHE A 56 4.61 0.91 -14.12
CA PHE A 56 5.25 1.89 -13.23
C PHE A 56 5.82 1.27 -11.95
N VAL A 57 5.93 -0.06 -11.87
CA VAL A 57 6.53 -0.73 -10.71
C VAL A 57 8.03 -0.36 -10.62
N PRO A 58 8.48 0.28 -9.52
CA PRO A 58 9.86 0.69 -9.37
C PRO A 58 10.77 -0.54 -9.21
N LYS A 59 11.96 -0.51 -9.84
CA LYS A 59 12.97 -1.59 -9.71
C LYS A 59 13.46 -1.79 -8.27
N ARG A 60 13.47 -0.73 -7.47
CA ARG A 60 13.93 -0.72 -6.08
C ARG A 60 12.95 0.08 -5.21
N PRO A 61 11.84 -0.52 -4.77
CA PRO A 61 10.87 0.17 -3.92
C PRO A 61 11.50 0.52 -2.56
N LYS A 62 11.14 1.69 -2.04
CA LYS A 62 11.61 2.16 -0.74
C LYS A 62 10.78 1.50 0.37
N THR A 63 11.44 0.78 1.27
CA THR A 63 10.80 0.12 2.41
C THR A 63 10.66 1.03 3.63
N ARG A 64 11.33 2.18 3.65
CA ARG A 64 11.29 3.15 4.75
C ARG A 64 11.13 4.55 4.17
N GLY A 65 9.90 4.89 3.82
CA GLY A 65 9.52 6.23 3.44
C GLY A 65 9.74 7.21 4.60
N LYS A 66 9.94 8.48 4.25
CA LYS A 66 10.02 9.60 5.20
C LYS A 66 9.03 10.66 4.76
N TRP A 67 8.27 11.18 5.71
CA TRP A 67 7.28 12.23 5.44
C TRP A 67 7.88 13.46 4.73
N ASN A 68 9.05 13.93 5.19
CA ASN A 68 9.74 15.06 4.57
C ASN A 68 10.18 14.80 3.12
N GLU A 69 10.42 13.55 2.73
CA GLU A 69 10.71 13.21 1.33
C GLU A 69 9.44 13.12 0.50
N PHE A 70 8.34 12.62 1.08
CA PHE A 70 7.03 12.63 0.43
C PHE A 70 6.58 14.05 0.08
N ILE A 71 6.65 15.00 1.03
CA ILE A 71 6.34 16.42 0.77
C ILE A 71 7.17 16.99 -0.39
N LYS A 72 8.47 16.67 -0.46
CA LYS A 72 9.34 17.13 -1.56
C LYS A 72 8.88 16.58 -2.91
N VAL A 73 8.40 15.35 -2.94
CA VAL A 73 7.85 14.73 -4.16
C VAL A 73 6.55 15.42 -4.55
N VAL A 74 5.62 15.61 -3.60
CA VAL A 74 4.32 16.28 -3.84
C VAL A 74 4.51 17.69 -4.43
N ARG A 75 5.39 18.49 -3.83
CA ARG A 75 5.74 19.83 -4.36
C ARG A 75 6.35 19.79 -5.75
N LYS A 76 7.18 18.77 -6.02
CA LYS A 76 7.83 18.62 -7.34
C LYS A 76 6.82 18.25 -8.43
N VAL A 77 5.75 17.56 -8.09
CA VAL A 77 4.68 17.20 -9.04
C VAL A 77 3.58 18.26 -9.13
N GLY A 78 3.59 19.29 -8.27
CA GLY A 78 2.64 20.40 -8.30
C GLY A 78 1.30 20.09 -7.64
N GLU A 79 1.26 19.13 -6.72
CA GLU A 79 0.04 18.67 -6.03
C GLU A 79 -0.03 19.21 -4.59
N ASP A 80 0.31 20.48 -4.40
CA ASP A 80 0.39 21.12 -3.07
C ASP A 80 -0.92 21.04 -2.28
N GLU A 81 -2.06 21.06 -2.97
CA GLU A 81 -3.40 20.91 -2.40
C GLU A 81 -3.56 19.61 -1.58
N LEU A 82 -2.83 18.54 -1.96
CA LEU A 82 -2.84 17.29 -1.21
C LEU A 82 -2.31 17.48 0.21
N LEU A 83 -1.40 18.43 0.45
CA LEU A 83 -0.84 18.70 1.76
C LEU A 83 -1.76 19.52 2.67
N GLU A 84 -2.84 20.11 2.15
CA GLU A 84 -3.81 20.86 2.97
C GLU A 84 -4.74 19.94 3.75
N VAL A 85 -4.94 18.72 3.25
CA VAL A 85 -5.73 17.65 3.87
C VAL A 85 -4.87 16.62 4.62
N CYS A 86 -3.54 16.83 4.67
CA CYS A 86 -2.59 16.13 5.54
C CYS A 86 -2.12 17.04 6.70
#